data_AF-A0A183UVV3-F1
#
_entry.id   AF-A0A183UVV3-F1
#
_cell.length_a   1.000
_cell.length_b   1.000
_cell.length_c   1.000
_cell.angle_alpha   90.00
_cell.angle_beta   90.00
_cell.angle_gamma   90.00
#
_symmetry.space_group_name_H-M   'P 1'
#
loop_
_entity.id
_entity.type
_entity.pdbx_description
1 polymer ?
#
loop_
_entity_poly.entity_id
_entity_poly.type
_entity_poly.pdbx_seq_one_letter_code
_entity_poly.pdbx_strand_id
1 'polypeptide(L)'
;MSQALAVIVFFFRRVAISVGELGCGEGKSGGSGGTIREAGGAFGKLEAAREEKYFFELNEEQTVTLKHELEEQMHERRTHQQKLAEEEKLAAEAERQRRILANEVPE
;
A
#
# COMPACT_ATOMS: atom_id res chain seq x y z
N MET A 1 -57.11 -2.41 -6.92
CA MET A 1 -55.95 -3.21 -7.37
C MET A 1 -56.11 -3.48 -8.86
N SER A 2 -55.02 -3.43 -9.62
CA SER A 2 -54.96 -3.58 -11.09
C SER A 2 -55.21 -2.31 -11.90
N GLN A 3 -54.32 -1.32 -11.80
CA GLN A 3 -53.86 -0.43 -12.91
C GLN A 3 -52.62 0.34 -12.44
N ALA A 4 -51.50 -0.34 -12.13
CA ALA A 4 -50.25 0.35 -11.76
C ALA A 4 -49.01 -0.54 -11.94
N LEU A 5 -48.94 -1.32 -13.02
CA LEU A 5 -47.83 -2.26 -13.20
C LEU A 5 -47.48 -2.47 -14.67
N ALA A 6 -47.24 -1.39 -15.41
CA ALA A 6 -46.78 -1.50 -16.79
C ALA A 6 -46.04 -0.26 -17.36
N VAL A 7 -45.18 0.45 -16.61
CA VAL A 7 -44.26 1.45 -17.26
C VAL A 7 -42.92 1.63 -16.51
N ILE A 8 -42.33 0.58 -15.93
CA ILE A 8 -40.95 0.64 -15.43
C ILE A 8 -40.11 -0.46 -16.11
N VAL A 9 -40.10 -0.47 -17.46
CA VAL A 9 -39.22 -1.36 -18.25
C VAL A 9 -38.38 -0.58 -19.27
N PHE A 10 -38.55 0.73 -19.41
CA PHE A 10 -37.72 1.52 -20.31
C PHE A 10 -37.10 2.68 -19.56
N PHE A 11 -35.81 2.56 -19.23
CA PHE A 11 -34.77 3.62 -19.17
C PHE A 11 -33.55 3.21 -18.31
N PHE A 12 -33.14 1.94 -18.31
CA PHE A 12 -31.71 1.66 -18.10
C PHE A 12 -30.96 2.07 -19.38
N ARG A 13 -30.67 3.36 -19.51
CA ARG A 13 -29.75 3.87 -20.53
C ARG A 13 -28.39 3.25 -20.23
N ARG A 14 -28.05 2.19 -20.97
CA ARG A 14 -26.73 1.57 -20.97
C ARG A 14 -25.72 2.64 -21.39
N VAL A 15 -25.08 3.28 -20.41
CA VAL A 15 -23.94 4.15 -20.64
C VAL A 15 -22.82 3.22 -21.12
N ALA A 16 -22.63 3.16 -22.43
CA ALA A 16 -21.42 2.59 -23.00
C ALA A 16 -20.29 3.58 -22.68
N ILE A 17 -19.49 3.27 -21.67
CA ILE A 17 -18.20 3.93 -21.46
C ILE A 17 -17.31 3.44 -22.60
N SER A 18 -17.17 4.26 -23.65
CA SER A 18 -16.13 4.08 -24.65
C SER A 18 -14.80 4.17 -23.92
N VAL A 19 -14.15 3.03 -23.73
CA VAL A 19 -12.74 3.00 -23.30
C VAL A 19 -11.97 3.59 -24.46
N GLY A 20 -11.50 4.83 -24.31
CA GLY A 20 -10.72 5.52 -25.33
C GLY A 20 -9.56 4.67 -25.81
N GLU A 21 -9.23 4.76 -27.10
CA GLU A 21 -8.13 4.02 -27.71
C GLU A 21 -6.81 4.38 -26.99
N LEU A 22 -5.97 3.39 -26.71
CA LEU A 22 -4.64 3.59 -26.13
C LEU A 22 -3.86 4.61 -26.99
N GLY A 23 -3.56 5.77 -26.42
CA GLY A 23 -2.93 6.90 -27.09
C GLY A 23 -3.87 8.04 -27.52
N CYS A 24 -5.18 7.95 -27.25
CA CYS A 24 -6.06 9.12 -27.29
C CYS A 24 -5.93 9.84 -25.94
N GLY A 25 -5.46 11.10 -25.96
CA GLY A 25 -5.10 11.89 -24.79
C GLY A 25 -6.19 12.13 -23.72
N GLU A 26 -7.37 11.52 -23.83
CA GLU A 26 -8.48 11.64 -22.89
C GLU A 26 -8.97 10.25 -22.44
N GLY A 27 -8.24 9.61 -21.51
CA GLY A 27 -8.56 8.28 -21.01
C GLY A 27 -8.02 7.97 -19.62
N LYS A 28 -8.95 7.87 -18.65
CA LYS A 28 -8.91 7.34 -17.27
C LYS A 28 -7.79 7.70 -16.25
N SER A 29 -6.63 8.28 -16.57
CA SER A 29 -5.65 8.57 -15.49
C SER A 29 -4.64 9.70 -15.72
N GLY A 30 -4.90 10.67 -16.58
CA GLY A 30 -4.03 11.86 -16.65
C GLY A 30 -4.50 12.75 -17.77
N GLY A 31 -4.70 14.04 -17.47
CA GLY A 31 -5.24 15.02 -18.40
C GLY A 31 -4.50 15.06 -19.74
N SER A 32 -5.19 15.59 -20.75
CA SER A 32 -4.67 15.86 -22.09
C SER A 32 -3.18 16.23 -22.06
N GLY A 33 -2.32 15.27 -22.39
CA GLY A 33 -0.86 15.37 -22.29
C GLY A 33 -0.24 16.25 -23.38
N GLY A 34 -0.90 17.34 -23.73
CA GLY A 34 -0.54 18.25 -24.82
C GLY A 34 -0.95 17.73 -26.20
N THR A 35 -0.73 18.58 -27.20
CA THR A 35 -1.19 18.39 -28.59
C THR A 35 -0.64 17.12 -29.26
N ILE A 36 0.51 16.61 -28.81
CA ILE A 36 1.16 15.39 -29.37
C ILE A 36 0.45 14.12 -28.90
N ARG A 37 0.06 14.06 -27.62
CA ARG A 37 -0.65 12.94 -27.01
C ARG A 37 -2.14 12.95 -27.38
N GLU A 38 -2.73 14.13 -27.58
CA GLU A 38 -4.09 14.27 -28.13
C GLU A 38 -4.18 13.87 -29.61
N ALA A 39 -3.17 14.18 -30.42
CA ALA A 39 -3.19 13.86 -31.86
C ALA A 39 -3.21 12.35 -32.16
N GLY A 40 -2.91 11.49 -31.17
CA GLY A 40 -3.09 10.03 -31.28
C GLY A 40 -2.19 9.32 -32.31
N GLY A 41 -1.12 10.00 -32.77
CA GLY A 41 -0.17 9.45 -33.74
C GLY A 41 0.80 8.42 -33.15
N ALA A 42 1.65 7.83 -34.00
CA ALA A 42 2.65 6.84 -33.58
C ALA A 42 3.60 7.36 -32.49
N PHE A 43 3.97 8.65 -32.54
CA PHE A 43 4.79 9.30 -31.52
C PHE A 43 4.05 9.48 -30.19
N GLY A 44 2.77 9.87 -30.21
CA GLY A 44 1.96 9.99 -28.99
C GLY A 44 1.73 8.64 -28.30
N LYS A 45 1.55 7.55 -29.06
CA LYS A 45 1.47 6.18 -28.52
C LYS A 45 2.79 5.72 -27.90
N LEU A 46 3.93 6.06 -28.51
CA LEU A 46 5.26 5.76 -27.98
C LEU A 46 5.57 6.55 -26.70
N GLU A 47 5.20 7.83 -26.65
CA GLU A 47 5.36 8.68 -25.46
C GLU A 47 4.52 8.17 -24.29
N ALA A 48 3.25 7.83 -24.53
CA ALA A 48 2.39 7.27 -23.50
C ALA A 48 2.96 5.97 -22.89
N ALA A 49 3.48 5.06 -23.71
CA ALA A 49 4.09 3.81 -23.23
C ALA A 49 5.37 4.05 -22.41
N ARG A 50 6.18 5.05 -22.78
CA ARG A 50 7.40 5.41 -22.03
C ARG A 50 7.07 6.04 -20.69
N GLU A 51 6.10 6.95 -20.66
CA GLU A 51 5.62 7.57 -19.42
C GLU A 51 5.03 6.50 -18.48
N GLU A 52 4.19 5.61 -18.99
CA GLU A 52 3.61 4.53 -18.19
C GLU A 52 4.68 3.63 -17.59
N LYS A 53 5.69 3.25 -18.39
CA LYS A 53 6.84 2.48 -17.90
C LYS A 53 7.59 3.24 -16.79
N TYR A 54 7.88 4.52 -16.99
CA TYR A 54 8.59 5.34 -16.00
C TYR A 54 7.83 5.41 -14.67
N PHE A 55 6.51 5.68 -14.71
CA PHE A 55 5.71 5.74 -13.49
C PHE A 55 5.55 4.38 -12.83
N PHE A 56 5.49 3.29 -13.60
CA PHE A 56 5.49 1.94 -13.05
C PHE A 56 6.77 1.66 -12.26
N GLU A 57 7.93 1.90 -12.88
CA GLU A 57 9.25 1.71 -12.25
C GLU A 57 9.41 2.59 -11.00
N LEU A 58 8.99 3.85 -11.07
CA LEU A 58 9.04 4.78 -9.93
C LEU A 58 8.16 4.30 -8.76
N ASN A 59 6.94 3.84 -9.04
CA ASN A 59 6.05 3.33 -8.00
C ASN A 59 6.59 2.03 -7.37
N GLU A 60 7.21 1.17 -8.19
CA GLU A 60 7.85 -0.06 -7.72
C GLU A 60 9.02 0.28 -6.79
N GLU A 61 9.91 1.20 -7.20
CA GLU A 61 11.04 1.67 -6.39
C GLU A 61 10.56 2.23 -5.04
N GLN A 62 9.58 3.13 -5.04
CA GLN A 62 9.01 3.68 -3.81
C GLN A 62 8.43 2.60 -2.89
N THR A 63 7.75 1.60 -3.47
CA THR A 63 7.18 0.49 -2.71
C THR A 63 8.27 -0.37 -2.07
N VAL A 64 9.37 -0.61 -2.78
CA VAL A 64 10.52 -1.36 -2.26
C VAL A 64 11.18 -0.61 -1.12
N THR A 65 11.42 0.70 -1.27
CA THR A 65 12.01 1.54 -0.23
C THR A 65 11.18 1.51 1.05
N LEU A 66 9.86 1.71 0.95
CA LEU A 66 8.96 1.68 2.12
C LEU A 66 8.94 0.32 2.82
N LYS A 67 9.02 -0.79 2.05
CA LYS A 67 9.12 -2.14 2.63
C LYS A 67 10.42 -2.33 3.39
N HIS A 68 11.54 -1.90 2.81
CA HIS A 68 12.85 -2.01 3.46
C HIS A 68 12.89 -1.23 4.77
N GLU A 69 12.42 0.02 4.78
CA GLU A 69 12.34 0.85 6.00
C GLU A 69 11.47 0.19 7.08
N LEU A 70 10.34 -0.41 6.68
CA LEU A 70 9.47 -1.11 7.61
C LEU A 70 10.14 -2.39 8.18
N GLU A 71 10.83 -3.15 7.34
CA GLU A 71 11.56 -4.35 7.77
C GLU A 71 12.68 -4.01 8.76
N GLU A 72 13.40 -2.92 8.51
CA GLU A 72 14.45 -2.41 9.41
C GLU A 72 13.86 -2.02 10.78
N GLN A 73 12.80 -1.20 10.80
CA GLN A 73 12.12 -0.83 12.04
C GLN A 73 11.58 -2.03 12.81
N MET A 74 11.06 -3.04 12.11
CA MET A 74 10.57 -4.28 12.73
C MET A 74 11.71 -5.10 13.32
N HIS A 75 12.86 -5.14 12.65
CA HIS A 75 14.06 -5.80 13.15
C HIS A 75 14.58 -5.11 14.41
N GLU A 76 14.72 -3.78 14.39
CA GLU A 76 15.12 -2.99 15.55
C GLU A 76 14.16 -3.18 16.72
N ARG A 77 12.84 -3.14 16.47
CA ARG A 77 11.84 -3.39 17.51
C ARG A 77 11.98 -4.79 18.11
N ARG A 78 12.18 -5.82 17.28
CA ARG A 78 12.35 -7.20 17.74
C ARG A 78 13.60 -7.34 18.61
N THR A 79 14.72 -6.76 18.19
CA THR A 79 15.97 -6.81 18.97
C THR A 79 15.83 -6.06 20.29
N HIS A 80 15.13 -4.92 20.31
CA HIS A 80 14.83 -4.20 21.55
C HIS A 80 13.93 -5.02 22.48
N GLN A 81 12.89 -5.66 21.96
CA GLN A 81 12.02 -6.54 22.74
C GLN A 81 12.78 -7.74 23.32
N GLN A 82 13.71 -8.33 22.56
CA GLN A 82 14.56 -9.41 23.05
C GLN A 82 15.45 -8.93 24.21
N LYS A 83 16.07 -7.75 24.09
CA LYS A 83 16.88 -7.17 25.18
C LYS A 83 16.05 -6.95 26.45
N LEU A 84 14.86 -6.37 26.33
CA LEU A 84 13.95 -6.19 27.46
C LEU A 84 13.57 -7.53 28.10
N ALA A 85 13.26 -8.56 27.31
CA ALA A 85 12.90 -9.88 27.83
C ALA A 85 14.07 -10.54 28.58
N GLU A 86 15.31 -10.34 28.13
CA GLU A 86 16.50 -10.82 28.84
C GLU A 86 16.75 -10.04 30.15
N GLU A 87 16.55 -8.72 30.14
CA GLU A 87 16.62 -7.89 31.35
C GLU A 87 15.57 -8.30 32.39
N GLU A 88 14.34 -8.61 31.96
CA GLU A 88 13.27 -9.10 32.83
C GLU A 88 13.63 -10.45 33.47
N LYS A 89 14.21 -11.38 32.70
CA LYS A 89 14.69 -12.67 33.23
C LYS A 89 15.78 -12.47 34.28
N LEU A 90 16.77 -11.62 33.97
CA LEU A 90 17.86 -11.33 34.89
C LEU A 90 17.35 -10.69 36.19
N ALA A 91 16.39 -9.78 36.10
CA ALA A 91 15.75 -9.18 37.26
C ALA A 91 15.00 -10.22 38.12
N ALA A 92 14.26 -11.14 37.48
CA ALA A 92 13.58 -12.23 38.18
C ALA A 92 14.57 -13.18 38.88
N GLU A 93 15.70 -13.49 38.25
CA GLU A 93 16.78 -14.29 38.86
C GLU A 93 17.42 -13.57 40.04
N ALA A 94 17.71 -12.28 39.92
CA ALA A 94 18.24 -11.46 41.00
C ALA A 94 17.26 -11.40 42.20
N GLU A 95 15.95 -11.32 41.93
CA GLU A 95 14.93 -11.38 42.99
C GLU A 95 14.92 -12.74 43.69
N ARG A 96 15.02 -13.85 42.94
CA ARG A 96 15.14 -15.19 43.53
C ARG A 96 16.35 -15.30 44.43
N GLN A 97 17.51 -14.82 43.98
CA GLN A 97 18.73 -14.82 44.78
C GLN A 97 18.57 -14.00 46.06
N ARG A 98 17.95 -12.81 45.98
CA ARG A 98 17.64 -11.98 47.16
C ARG A 98 16.73 -12.71 48.16
N ARG A 99 15.71 -13.41 47.69
CA ARG A 99 14.81 -14.19 48.57
C ARG A 99 15.53 -15.33 49.27
N ILE A 100 16.42 -16.03 48.57
CA ILE A 100 17.23 -17.11 49.15
C ILE A 100 18.13 -16.55 50.25
N LEU A 101 18.90 -15.49 49.93
CA LEU A 101 19.77 -14.83 50.90
C LEU A 101 18.99 -14.29 52.11
N ALA A 102 17.81 -13.71 51.92
CA ALA A 102 16.98 -13.22 53.01
C ALA A 102 16.49 -14.32 53.96
N ASN A 103 16.31 -15.55 53.47
CA ASN A 103 15.93 -16.71 54.29
C ASN A 103 17.14 -17.42 54.94
N GLU A 104 18.35 -17.19 54.42
CA GLU A 104 19.60 -17.81 54.90
C GLU A 104 20.38 -16.94 55.90
N VAL A 105 19.97 -15.69 56.16
CA VAL A 105 20.54 -14.86 57.22
C VAL A 105 19.79 -15.13 58.53
N PRO A 106 20.33 -15.94 59.47
CA PRO A 106 19.82 -15.96 60.82
C PRO A 106 20.08 -14.61 61.51
N GLU A 107 19.17 -14.19 62.38
CA GLU A 107 19.40 -13.04 63.29
C GLU A 107 20.66 -13.22 64.15
#